data_AF-A0A7X9DAH0-F1
#
_entry.id   AF-A0A7X9DAH0-F1
#
_cell.length_a   1.000
_cell.length_b   1.000
_cell.length_c   1.000
_cell.angle_alpha   90.00
_cell.angle_beta   90.00
_cell.angle_gamma   90.00
#
_symmetry.space_group_name_H-M   'P 1'
#
loop_
_entity.id
_entity.type
_entity.pdbx_description
1 polymer ?
#
loop_
_entity_poly.entity_id
_entity_poly.type
_entity_poly.pdbx_seq_one_letter_code
_entity_poly.pdbx_strand_id
1 'polypeptide(L)'
;KISDTEAKYFKFISENIRYPVIAQENGIMGLVKAKYSVNEKGEISNVKIIQGVDPSLDAEVMRVIKALPPDIALAKTGGKANSNVEFSAYFRLQDDESSQKISNIQSEIVVVGYGKSNMKDKE
;
A
#
# COMPACT_ATOMS: atom_id res chain seq x y z
N LYS A 1 9.06 -19.54 -6.47
CA LYS A 1 7.61 -19.81 -6.55
C LYS A 1 6.94 -18.77 -5.67
N ILE A 2 6.29 -17.77 -6.27
CA ILE A 2 5.40 -16.88 -5.51
C ILE A 2 4.31 -17.79 -4.98
N SER A 3 4.13 -17.87 -3.66
CA SER A 3 3.09 -18.72 -3.10
C SER A 3 1.74 -18.14 -3.55
N ASP A 4 0.82 -18.95 -4.06
CA ASP A 4 -0.53 -18.51 -4.50
C ASP A 4 -1.24 -17.61 -3.46
N THR A 5 -0.91 -17.85 -2.20
CA THR A 5 -1.24 -17.12 -0.99
C THR A 5 -0.81 -15.64 -1.02
N GLU A 6 0.42 -15.36 -1.45
CA GLU A 6 0.93 -13.99 -1.59
C GLU A 6 0.24 -13.28 -2.76
N ALA A 7 -0.05 -14.01 -3.85
CA ALA A 7 -0.77 -13.44 -4.99
C ALA A 7 -2.18 -12.96 -4.61
N LYS A 8 -2.89 -13.69 -3.74
CA LYS A 8 -4.19 -13.23 -3.20
C LYS A 8 -4.06 -11.96 -2.35
N TYR A 9 -3.04 -11.88 -1.52
CA TYR A 9 -2.75 -10.68 -0.74
C TYR A 9 -2.52 -9.48 -1.65
N PHE A 10 -1.58 -9.60 -2.59
CA PHE A 10 -1.28 -8.51 -3.52
C PHE A 10 -2.48 -8.10 -4.37
N LYS A 11 -3.28 -9.08 -4.82
CA LYS A 11 -4.51 -8.82 -5.57
C LYS A 11 -5.54 -8.05 -4.75
N PHE A 12 -5.81 -8.48 -3.51
CA PHE A 12 -6.76 -7.78 -2.65
C PHE A 12 -6.30 -6.33 -2.40
N ILE A 13 -5.02 -6.15 -2.08
CA ILE A 13 -4.50 -4.81 -1.83
C ILE A 13 -4.59 -3.96 -3.10
N SER A 14 -4.18 -4.45 -4.27
CA SER A 14 -4.22 -3.67 -5.51
C SER A 14 -5.64 -3.27 -5.92
N GLU A 15 -6.65 -4.09 -5.62
CA GLU A 15 -8.06 -3.79 -5.89
C GLU A 15 -8.67 -2.80 -4.88
N ASN A 16 -8.15 -2.75 -3.66
CA ASN A 16 -8.72 -1.96 -2.58
C ASN A 16 -7.96 -0.68 -2.27
N ILE A 17 -6.65 -0.62 -2.51
CA ILE A 17 -5.82 0.57 -2.26
C ILE A 17 -6.08 1.62 -3.32
N ARG A 18 -6.30 2.84 -2.87
CA ARG A 18 -6.53 3.99 -3.74
C ARG A 18 -5.51 5.06 -3.43
N TYR A 19 -5.25 5.93 -4.38
CA TYR A 19 -4.50 7.14 -4.11
C TYR A 19 -5.51 8.24 -3.76
N PRO A 20 -5.54 8.76 -2.52
CA PRO A 20 -6.45 9.84 -2.14
C PRO A 20 -6.34 11.04 -3.08
N VAL A 21 -7.48 11.58 -3.53
CA VAL A 21 -7.54 12.70 -4.48
C VAL A 21 -6.77 13.91 -3.96
N ILE A 22 -6.91 14.23 -2.67
CA ILE A 22 -6.20 15.34 -2.02
C ILE A 22 -4.69 15.16 -2.14
N ALA A 23 -4.18 13.94 -1.93
CA ALA A 23 -2.75 13.67 -2.05
C ALA A 23 -2.28 13.76 -3.52
N GLN A 24 -3.11 13.33 -4.48
CA GLN A 24 -2.84 13.48 -5.91
C GLN A 24 -2.79 14.95 -6.35
N GLU A 25 -3.76 15.76 -5.93
CA GLU A 25 -3.85 17.19 -6.29
C GLU A 25 -2.71 18.02 -5.69
N ASN A 26 -2.24 17.64 -4.50
CA ASN A 26 -1.10 18.28 -3.85
C ASN A 26 0.26 17.70 -4.28
N GLY A 27 0.28 16.72 -5.19
CA GLY A 27 1.52 16.11 -5.68
C GLY A 27 2.28 15.27 -4.64
N ILE A 28 1.58 14.76 -3.62
CA ILE A 28 2.17 14.09 -2.47
C ILE A 28 2.51 12.64 -2.81
N MET A 29 3.79 12.38 -3.04
CA MET A 29 4.32 11.06 -3.34
C MET A 29 5.27 10.57 -2.23
N GLY A 30 5.40 9.26 -2.09
CA GLY A 30 6.36 8.69 -1.15
C GLY A 30 6.02 7.28 -0.65
N LEU A 31 6.92 6.76 0.18
CA LEU A 31 6.80 5.44 0.79
C LEU A 31 6.09 5.53 2.14
N VAL A 32 4.93 4.90 2.24
CA VAL A 32 4.22 4.70 3.50
C VAL A 32 4.48 3.27 3.98
N LYS A 33 4.91 3.13 5.23
CA LYS A 33 5.07 1.85 5.90
C LYS A 33 4.19 1.76 7.12
N ALA A 34 3.51 0.64 7.24
CA ALA A 34 2.69 0.29 8.37
C ALA A 34 3.13 -1.05 8.95
N LYS A 35 2.94 -1.19 10.26
CA LYS A 35 3.19 -2.40 11.02
C LYS A 35 1.93 -2.81 11.75
N TYR A 36 1.65 -4.10 11.76
CA TYR A 36 0.49 -4.67 12.43
C TYR A 36 0.77 -6.09 12.91
N SER A 37 -0.12 -6.58 13.77
CA SER A 37 -0.09 -7.93 14.31
C SER A 37 -1.23 -8.76 13.71
N VAL A 38 -0.94 -10.00 13.34
CA VAL A 38 -1.90 -10.99 12.86
C VAL A 38 -1.92 -12.15 13.85
N ASN A 39 -3.10 -12.56 14.32
CA ASN A 39 -3.24 -13.72 15.21
C ASN A 39 -3.41 -15.04 14.41
N GLU A 40 -3.53 -16.17 15.10
CA GLU A 40 -3.70 -17.49 14.46
C GLU A 40 -5.00 -17.64 13.65
N LYS A 41 -5.98 -16.77 13.91
CA LYS A 41 -7.25 -16.70 13.16
C LYS A 41 -7.18 -15.74 11.96
N GLY A 42 -6.06 -15.04 11.78
CA GLY A 42 -5.90 -14.02 10.75
C GLY A 42 -6.42 -12.64 11.12
N GLU A 43 -6.92 -12.44 12.34
CA GLU A 43 -7.42 -11.14 12.77
C GLU A 43 -6.27 -10.16 12.95
N ILE A 44 -6.46 -8.96 12.41
CA ILE A 44 -5.47 -7.89 12.44
C ILE A 44 -5.69 -7.03 13.68
N SER A 45 -4.59 -6.72 14.37
CA SER A 45 -4.57 -5.87 15.56
C SER A 45 -3.34 -4.97 15.56
N ASN A 46 -3.36 -3.94 16.41
CA ASN A 46 -2.20 -3.09 16.68
C ASN A 46 -1.59 -2.40 15.42
N VAL A 47 -2.45 -1.99 14.49
CA VAL A 47 -2.04 -1.29 13.26
C VAL A 47 -1.42 0.07 13.60
N LYS A 48 -0.18 0.29 13.17
CA LYS A 48 0.58 1.52 13.39
C LYS A 48 1.32 1.92 12.13
N ILE A 49 1.34 3.22 11.82
CA ILE A 49 2.20 3.77 10.78
C ILE A 49 3.60 3.94 11.37
N ILE A 50 4.60 3.31 10.77
CA ILE A 50 6.01 3.42 11.18
C ILE A 50 6.79 4.41 10.32
N GLN A 51 6.31 4.65 9.10
CA GLN A 51 6.83 5.67 8.20
C GLN A 51 5.63 6.26 7.46
N GLY A 52 5.23 7.46 7.85
CA GLY A 52 4.18 8.22 7.18
C GLY A 52 4.76 9.26 6.25
N VAL A 53 3.97 9.66 5.26
CA VAL A 53 4.34 10.76 4.34
C VAL A 53 3.35 11.91 4.50
N ASP A 54 2.06 11.58 4.46
CA ASP A 54 0.96 12.51 4.63
C ASP A 54 -0.22 11.81 5.31
N PRO A 55 -0.98 12.49 6.18
CA PRO A 55 -2.13 11.91 6.86
C PRO A 55 -3.16 11.26 5.92
N SER A 56 -3.32 11.79 4.69
CA SER A 56 -4.25 11.25 3.70
C SER A 56 -3.79 9.88 3.21
N LEU A 57 -2.49 9.73 2.92
CA LEU A 57 -1.90 8.45 2.49
C LEU A 57 -1.87 7.44 3.64
N ASP A 58 -1.50 7.90 4.83
CA ASP A 58 -1.45 7.10 6.05
C ASP A 58 -2.82 6.51 6.40
N ALA A 59 -3.88 7.34 6.32
CA ALA A 59 -5.25 6.92 6.56
C ALA A 59 -5.71 5.86 5.56
N GLU A 60 -5.33 5.99 4.30
CA GLU A 60 -5.69 5.05 3.24
C GLU A 60 -4.98 3.71 3.39
N VAL A 61 -3.68 3.72 3.71
CA VAL A 61 -2.94 2.49 4.04
C VAL A 61 -3.57 1.80 5.25
N MET A 62 -3.87 2.54 6.32
CA MET A 62 -4.51 1.99 7.52
C MET A 62 -5.90 1.41 7.20
N ARG A 63 -6.69 2.06 6.34
CA ARG A 63 -8.01 1.58 5.91
C ARG A 63 -7.90 0.22 5.22
N VAL A 64 -6.98 0.10 4.26
CA VAL A 64 -6.80 -1.14 3.50
C VAL A 64 -6.31 -2.28 4.39
N ILE A 65 -5.37 -2.01 5.29
CA ILE A 65 -4.90 -3.01 6.26
C ILE A 65 -6.05 -3.48 7.14
N LYS A 66 -6.91 -2.58 7.63
CA LYS A 66 -8.06 -2.97 8.46
C LYS A 66 -9.15 -3.70 7.66
N ALA A 67 -9.23 -3.48 6.35
CA ALA A 67 -10.18 -4.14 5.47
C ALA A 67 -9.71 -5.52 4.98
N LEU A 68 -8.46 -5.92 5.27
CA LEU A 68 -7.93 -7.21 4.88
C LEU A 68 -8.76 -8.36 5.47
N PRO A 69 -9.16 -9.34 4.65
CA PRO A 69 -9.80 -10.55 5.13
C PRO A 69 -8.82 -11.37 6.00
N PRO A 70 -9.30 -12.01 7.08
CA PRO A 70 -8.45 -12.79 7.97
C PRO A 70 -7.67 -13.91 7.26
N ASP A 71 -8.32 -14.62 6.33
CA ASP A 71 -7.67 -15.64 5.48
C ASP A 71 -6.44 -15.08 4.75
N ILE A 72 -6.57 -13.87 4.17
CA ILE A 72 -5.53 -13.19 3.40
C ILE A 72 -4.40 -12.66 4.30
N ALA A 73 -4.75 -12.16 5.49
CA ALA A 73 -3.77 -11.70 6.47
C ALA A 73 -2.95 -12.86 7.06
N LEU A 74 -3.59 -13.98 7.38
CA LEU A 74 -2.93 -15.20 7.87
C LEU A 74 -2.07 -15.85 6.78
N ALA A 75 -2.57 -15.82 5.55
CA ALA A 75 -1.85 -16.18 4.34
C ALA A 75 -0.50 -15.44 4.23
N LYS A 76 -0.50 -14.12 4.46
CA LYS A 76 0.72 -13.28 4.39
C LYS A 76 1.79 -13.68 5.40
N THR A 77 1.42 -14.27 6.53
CA THR A 77 2.36 -14.71 7.58
C THR A 77 2.78 -16.18 7.42
N GLY A 78 2.33 -16.86 6.36
CA GLY A 78 2.58 -18.29 6.16
C GLY A 78 1.74 -19.19 7.06
N GLY A 79 0.55 -18.73 7.49
CA GLY A 79 -0.39 -19.54 8.27
C GLY A 79 -0.21 -19.46 9.79
N LYS A 80 0.55 -18.49 10.32
CA LYS A 80 0.91 -18.42 11.74
C LYS A 80 0.67 -17.03 12.32
N ALA A 81 0.42 -16.94 13.62
CA ALA A 81 0.42 -15.65 14.29
C ALA A 81 1.78 -14.95 14.15
N ASN A 82 1.76 -13.66 13.79
CA ASN A 82 2.94 -12.83 13.71
C ASN A 82 2.62 -11.42 14.22
N SER A 83 3.36 -10.96 15.21
CA SER A 83 3.17 -9.62 15.81
C SER A 83 3.97 -8.51 15.11
N ASN A 84 4.75 -8.85 14.09
CA ASN A 84 5.62 -7.94 13.36
C ASN A 84 5.43 -8.09 11.85
N VAL A 85 4.20 -7.93 11.38
CA VAL A 85 3.92 -7.88 9.95
C VAL A 85 4.10 -6.44 9.47
N GLU A 86 4.88 -6.27 8.42
CA GLU A 86 5.11 -4.98 7.78
C GLU A 86 4.41 -4.94 6.43
N PHE A 87 3.85 -3.79 6.11
CA PHE A 87 3.29 -3.47 4.81
C PHE A 87 3.90 -2.17 4.31
N SER A 88 4.30 -2.15 3.04
CA SER A 88 4.89 -0.99 2.40
C SER A 88 4.21 -0.67 1.07
N ALA A 89 3.73 0.56 0.94
CA ALA A 89 3.10 1.08 -0.28
C ALA A 89 3.82 2.36 -0.73
N TYR A 90 4.27 2.37 -1.98
CA TYR A 90 4.84 3.56 -2.60
C TYR A 90 3.80 4.25 -3.48
N PHE A 91 3.45 5.48 -3.13
CA PHE A 91 2.55 6.31 -3.92
C PHE A 91 3.36 7.19 -4.86
N ARG A 92 3.05 7.14 -6.16
CA ARG A 92 3.69 7.99 -7.18
C ARG A 92 2.68 8.50 -8.18
N LEU A 93 3.00 9.63 -8.81
CA LEU A 93 2.25 10.13 -9.96
C LEU A 93 2.75 9.47 -11.25
N GLN A 94 1.87 9.37 -12.24
CA GLN A 94 2.20 8.75 -13.53
C GLN A 94 3.34 9.48 -14.25
N ASP A 95 3.31 10.82 -14.26
CA ASP A 95 4.35 11.69 -14.86
C ASP A 95 5.72 11.61 -14.19
N ASP A 96 5.86 10.88 -13.08
CA ASP A 96 7.14 10.71 -12.41
C ASP A 96 8.00 9.65 -13.13
N GLU A 97 8.84 10.04 -14.08
CA GLU A 97 9.66 9.11 -14.91
C GLU A 97 10.74 8.33 -14.13
N SER A 98 10.75 8.36 -12.79
CA SER A 98 11.76 7.70 -11.93
C SER A 98 11.59 6.16 -11.82
N SER A 99 11.16 5.51 -12.90
CA SER A 99 10.91 4.07 -13.02
C SER A 99 12.13 3.19 -12.66
N GLN A 100 13.35 3.68 -12.91
CA GLN A 100 14.58 2.93 -12.63
C GLN A 100 15.01 2.95 -11.15
N LYS A 101 14.45 3.82 -10.30
CA LYS A 101 14.72 3.79 -8.84
C LYS A 101 13.82 2.80 -8.08
N ILE A 102 12.68 2.43 -8.66
CA ILE A 102 11.64 1.64 -7.99
C ILE A 102 12.08 0.20 -7.75
N SER A 103 12.89 -0.36 -8.67
CA SER A 103 13.49 -1.69 -8.51
C SER A 103 14.39 -1.84 -7.28
N ASN A 104 14.94 -0.72 -6.76
CA ASN A 104 15.76 -0.72 -5.54
C ASN A 104 14.96 -0.42 -4.26
N ILE A 105 13.70 0.00 -4.39
CA ILE A 105 12.82 0.16 -3.24
C ILE A 105 12.16 -1.20 -3.03
N GLN A 106 12.47 -1.87 -1.92
CA GLN A 106 11.76 -3.09 -1.48
C GLN A 106 10.32 -2.75 -1.02
N SER A 107 9.59 -1.99 -1.85
CA SER A 107 8.17 -1.76 -1.64
C SER A 107 7.42 -2.96 -2.18
N GLU A 108 6.51 -3.46 -1.36
CA GLU A 108 5.67 -4.58 -1.73
C GLU A 108 4.66 -4.20 -2.82
N ILE A 109 4.20 -2.95 -2.85
CA ILE A 109 3.21 -2.45 -3.81
C ILE A 109 3.51 -1.00 -4.21
N VAL A 110 3.31 -0.70 -5.50
CA VAL A 110 3.38 0.66 -6.06
C VAL A 110 1.99 1.08 -6.53
N VAL A 111 1.52 2.22 -6.01
CA VAL A 111 0.23 2.81 -6.34
C VAL A 111 0.46 4.02 -7.22
N VAL A 112 -0.06 3.99 -8.44
CA VAL A 112 0.08 5.08 -9.42
C VAL A 112 -1.18 5.93 -9.43
N GLY A 113 -1.02 7.23 -9.18
CA GLY A 113 -2.07 8.23 -9.26
C GLY A 113 -1.98 9.03 -10.55
N TYR A 114 -3.15 9.40 -11.07
CA TYR A 114 -3.30 10.35 -12.16
C TYR A 114 -3.57 11.71 -11.53
N GLY A 115 -2.53 12.37 -11.03
CA GLY A 115 -2.60 13.78 -10.66
C GLY A 115 -3.04 14.59 -11.87
N LYS A 116 -3.66 15.77 -11.67
CA LYS A 116 -4.15 16.64 -12.76
C LYS A 116 -3.11 16.69 -13.88
N SER A 117 -3.33 15.87 -14.90
CA SER A 117 -2.56 15.90 -16.13
C SER A 117 -2.70 17.33 -16.60
N ASN A 118 -1.58 18.02 -16.81
CA ASN A 118 -1.62 19.31 -17.46
C ASN A 118 -2.33 19.12 -18.79
N MET A 119 -3.64 19.40 -18.79
CA MET A 119 -4.43 19.75 -19.95
C MET A 119 -3.93 21.14 -20.32
N LYS A 120 -2.67 21.21 -20.78
CA LYS A 120 -2.16 22.34 -21.53
C LYS A 120 -2.98 22.36 -22.80
N ASP A 121 -3.88 23.34 -22.87
CA ASP A 121 -4.08 24.17 -24.04
C ASP A 121 -4.13 23.37 -25.35
N LYS A 122 -5.30 22.76 -25.62
CA LYS A 122 -5.78 22.71 -26.99
C LYS A 122 -6.78 23.85 -27.16
N GLU A 123 -6.25 25.07 -27.24
CA GLU A 123 -6.86 26.13 -28.03
C GLU A 123 -6.92 25.72 -29.50
#